data_AF-A0A925D9W1-F1
#
_entry.id   AF-A0A925D9W1-F1
#
_cell.length_a   1.000
_cell.length_b   1.000
_cell.length_c   1.000
_cell.angle_alpha   90.00
_cell.angle_beta   90.00
_cell.angle_gamma   90.00
#
_symmetry.space_group_name_H-M   'P 1'
#
loop_
_entity.id
_entity.type
_entity.pdbx_description
1 polymer ?
#
loop_
_entity_poly.entity_id
_entity_poly.type
_entity_poly.pdbx_seq_one_letter_code
_entity_poly.pdbx_strand_id
1 'polypeptide(L)' 'MTLNIVVDMNLSPDWVSVFQNEGWPSAHWSMIGDPKATDQQIMHWALVNGYLVFTHDLDFGTTLALTRA' A
#
# COMPACT_ATOMS: atom_id res chain seq x y z
N MET A 1 3.72 -18.26 3.06
CA MET A 1 3.25 -16.93 3.47
C MET A 1 2.51 -16.36 2.29
N THR A 2 1.25 -15.99 2.45
CA THR A 2 0.50 -15.34 1.36
C THR A 2 0.82 -13.85 1.44
N LEU A 3 1.39 -13.30 0.37
CA LEU A 3 1.73 -11.89 0.30
C LEU A 3 0.46 -11.10 0.00
N ASN A 4 0.02 -10.24 0.93
CA ASN A 4 -1.12 -9.37 0.71
C ASN A 4 -0.65 -7.98 0.26
N ILE A 5 -1.31 -7.40 -0.72
CA ILE A 5 -0.98 -6.08 -1.25
C ILE A 5 -2.02 -5.07 -0.78
N VAL A 6 -1.57 -3.90 -0.36
CA VAL A 6 -2.41 -2.72 -0.23
C VAL A 6 -2.03 -1.73 -1.32
N VAL A 7 -3.01 -1.35 -2.14
CA VAL A 7 -2.85 -0.33 -3.18
C VAL A 7 -3.09 1.03 -2.55
N ASP A 8 -2.11 1.90 -2.69
CA ASP A 8 -2.13 3.26 -2.15
C ASP A 8 -3.15 4.17 -2.85
N MET A 9 -3.56 5.24 -2.16
CA MET A 9 -4.55 6.21 -2.60
C MET A 9 -4.18 6.97 -3.88
N ASN A 10 -2.89 7.03 -4.22
CA ASN A 10 -2.41 7.70 -5.43
C ASN A 10 -2.59 6.86 -6.71
N LEU A 11 -3.13 5.64 -6.59
CA LEU A 11 -3.34 4.71 -7.70
C LEU A 11 -4.83 4.41 -7.90
N SER A 12 -5.21 3.95 -9.10
CA SER A 12 -6.58 3.51 -9.34
C SER A 12 -6.91 2.25 -8.52
N PRO A 13 -8.12 2.14 -7.93
CA PRO A 13 -8.63 0.89 -7.36
C PRO A 13 -8.63 -0.29 -8.34
N ASP A 14 -8.60 -0.04 -9.66
CA ASP A 14 -8.56 -1.09 -10.69
C ASP A 14 -7.34 -2.01 -10.57
N TRP A 15 -6.23 -1.52 -9.98
CA TRP A 15 -5.05 -2.35 -9.68
C TRP A 15 -5.36 -3.54 -8.78
N VAL A 16 -6.39 -3.44 -7.93
CA VAL A 16 -6.85 -4.57 -7.11
C VAL A 16 -7.19 -5.76 -8.00
N SER A 17 -7.93 -5.54 -9.08
CA SER A 17 -8.31 -6.59 -10.02
C SER A 17 -7.11 -7.22 -10.73
N VAL A 18 -6.12 -6.40 -11.08
CA VAL A 18 -4.86 -6.87 -11.71
C VAL A 18 -4.14 -7.84 -10.79
N PHE A 19 -3.94 -7.48 -9.52
CA PHE A 19 -3.27 -8.36 -8.55
C PHE A 19 -4.09 -9.62 -8.23
N GLN A 20 -5.40 -9.48 -8.04
CA GLN A 20 -6.26 -10.62 -7.73
C GLN A 20 -6.33 -11.63 -8.87
N ASN A 21 -6.32 -11.18 -10.12
CA ASN A 21 -6.28 -12.06 -11.30
C ASN A 21 -4.99 -12.90 -11.38
N GLU A 22 -3.88 -12.37 -10.86
CA GLU A 22 -2.61 -13.09 -10.74
C GLU A 22 -2.52 -13.96 -9.46
N GLY A 23 -3.57 -13.97 -8.63
CA GLY A 23 -3.64 -14.75 -7.39
C GLY A 23 -3.05 -14.06 -6.16
N TRP A 24 -2.84 -12.74 -6.21
CA TRP A 24 -2.26 -11.96 -5.12
C TRP A 24 -3.41 -11.22 -4.40
N PRO A 25 -3.73 -11.58 -3.14
CA PRO A 25 -4.78 -10.89 -2.40
C PRO A 25 -4.44 -9.41 -2.27
N SER A 26 -5.38 -8.55 -2.63
CA SER A 26 -5.15 -7.11 -2.62
C SER A 26 -6.40 -6.33 -2.24
N ALA A 27 -6.19 -5.15 -1.67
CA ALA A 27 -7.23 -4.17 -1.37
C ALA A 27 -6.70 -2.75 -1.64
N HIS A 28 -7.57 -1.85 -2.06
CA HIS A 28 -7.23 -0.43 -2.18
C HIS A 28 -7.46 0.28 -0.85
N TRP A 29 -6.58 1.21 -0.47
CA TRP A 29 -6.62 1.86 0.85
C TRP A 29 -7.98 2.51 1.15
N SER A 30 -8.60 3.16 0.16
CA SER A 30 -9.93 3.79 0.31
C SER A 30 -11.04 2.84 0.77
N MET A 31 -10.86 1.53 0.64
CA MET A 31 -11.85 0.51 1.02
C MET A 31 -11.62 -0.03 2.44
N ILE A 32 -10.41 0.11 2.98
CA ILE A 32 -9.98 -0.57 4.21
C ILE A 32 -9.44 0.40 5.27
N GLY A 33 -9.26 1.68 4.94
CA GLY A 33 -8.71 2.71 5.81
C GLY A 33 -9.29 4.10 5.51
N ASP A 34 -8.82 5.09 6.28
CA ASP A 34 -9.20 6.50 6.09
C ASP A 34 -8.52 7.06 4.83
N PRO A 35 -9.26 7.57 3.84
CA PRO A 35 -8.69 8.23 2.66
C PRO A 35 -7.79 9.43 2.98
N LYS A 36 -7.87 9.98 4.21
CA LYS A 36 -7.01 11.07 4.70
C LYS A 36 -5.83 10.58 5.53
N ALA A 37 -5.59 9.27 5.62
CA ALA A 37 -4.43 8.73 6.30
C ALA A 37 -3.14 9.26 5.64
N THR A 38 -2.18 9.63 6.47
CA THR A 38 -0.81 9.96 6.03
C THR A 38 -0.08 8.70 5.57
N ASP A 39 0.94 8.85 4.72
CA ASP A 39 1.76 7.73 4.25
C ASP A 39 2.33 6.92 5.43
N GLN A 40 2.77 7.59 6.49
CA GLN A 40 3.26 6.93 7.70
C GLN A 40 2.19 6.02 8.36
N GLN A 41 0.92 6.44 8.37
CA GLN A 41 -0.17 5.63 8.91
C GLN A 41 -0.45 4.41 8.03
N ILE A 42 -0.44 4.58 6.71
CA ILE A 42 -0.61 3.48 5.75
C ILE A 42 0.52 2.46 5.91
N MET A 43 1.77 2.93 5.98
CA MET A 43 2.95 2.08 6.17
C MET A 43 2.92 1.34 7.51
N HIS A 44 2.57 2.03 8.60
CA HIS A 44 2.45 1.39 9.91
C HIS A 44 1.36 0.31 9.91
N TRP A 45 0.20 0.61 9.33
CA TRP A 45 -0.88 -0.36 9.18
C TRP A 45 -0.41 -1.56 8.36
N ALA A 46 0.26 -1.35 7.23
CA ALA A 46 0.73 -2.43 6.37
C ALA A 46 1.74 -3.32 7.10
N LEU A 47 2.69 -2.73 7.84
CA LEU A 47 3.66 -3.46 8.64
C LEU A 47 3.00 -4.33 9.72
N VAL A 48 2.05 -3.77 10.48
CA VAL A 48 1.34 -4.49 11.55
C VAL A 48 0.49 -5.64 11.01
N ASN A 49 -0.10 -5.47 9.81
CA ASN A 49 -0.99 -6.46 9.20
C ASN A 49 -0.28 -7.41 8.22
N GLY A 50 1.02 -7.25 7.98
CA GLY A 50 1.78 -8.09 7.04
C GLY A 50 1.44 -7.85 5.57
N TYR A 51 1.17 -6.60 5.20
CA TYR A 51 0.88 -6.17 3.82
C TYR A 51 2.10 -5.50 3.18
N LEU A 52 2.20 -5.62 1.87
CA LEU A 52 3.11 -4.87 1.02
C LEU A 52 2.35 -3.67 0.43
N VAL A 53 2.93 -2.47 0.55
CA VAL A 53 2.35 -1.25 -0.02
C VAL A 53 2.77 -1.10 -1.47
N PHE A 54 1.80 -1.01 -2.38
CA PHE A 54 2.00 -0.68 -3.78
C PHE A 54 1.62 0.78 -4.01
N THR A 55 2.60 1.62 -4.32
CA THR A 55 2.46 3.08 -4.46
C THR A 55 3.31 3.61 -5.62
N HIS A 56 2.88 4.74 -6.20
CA HIS A 56 3.67 5.53 -7.16
C HIS A 56 4.17 6.86 -6.55
N ASP A 57 4.17 7.01 -5.22
CA ASP A 57 4.58 8.26 -4.60
C ASP A 57 6.09 8.49 -4.82
N LEU A 58 6.42 9.61 -5.45
CA LEU A 58 7.80 9.96 -5.80
C LEU A 58 8.59 10.39 -4.55
N ASP A 59 7.93 10.84 -3.50
CA ASP A 59 8.57 11.24 -2.24
C ASP A 59 8.92 10.04 -1.34
N PHE A 60 8.53 8.83 -1.74
CA PHE A 60 8.82 7.61 -0.98
C PHE A 60 10.33 7.32 -0.92
N GLY A 61 11.05 7.53 -2.02
CA GLY A 61 12.51 7.37 -2.05
C GLY A 61 13.20 8.30 -1.04
N THR A 62 12.69 9.53 -0.91
CA THR A 62 13.16 10.50 0.07
C THR A 62 12.87 10.01 1.50
N THR A 63 11.66 9.53 1.76
CA THR A 63 11.25 9.02 3.07
C THR A 63 12.11 7.85 3.54
N LEU A 64 12.39 6.88 2.66
CA LEU A 64 13.30 5.77 2.97
C LEU A 64 14.73 6.26 3.27
N ALA A 65 15.26 7.16 2.44
CA ALA A 65 16.61 7.70 2.63
C ALA A 65 16.77 8.45 3.96
N LEU A 66 15.75 9.23 4.35
CA LEU A 66 15.74 9.97 5.62
C LEU A 66 15.61 9.05 6.84
N THR A 67 14.87 7.96 6.72
CA THR A 67 14.61 7.03 7.84
C THR A 67 15.66 5.92 7.98
N ARG A 68 16.51 5.71 6.97
CA ARG A 68 17.50 4.61 6.91
C ARG A 68 16.85 3.24 7.10
N ALA A 69 15.64 3.09 6.54
CA ALA A 69 14.89 1.84 6.52
C ALA A 69 15.55 0.80 5.59
#